data_AF-A0A2D8P5W5-F1
#
_entry.id   AF-A0A2D8P5W5-F1
#
_cell.length_a   1.000
_cell.length_b   1.000
_cell.length_c   1.000
_cell.angle_alpha   90.00
_cell.angle_beta   90.00
_cell.angle_gamma   90.00
#
_symmetry.space_group_name_H-M   'P 1'
#
loop_
_entity.id
_entity.type
_entity.pdbx_description
1 polymer ?
#
loop_
_entity_poly.entity_id
_entity_poly.type
_entity_poly.pdbx_seq_one_letter_code
_entity_poly.pdbx_strand_id
1 'polypeptide(L)'
;MHDGNPREQIGANNPPDPIDEALAPYGDAIEEAENWLDGSPVENEDQMKAVDAIIKEIRSAKSELAKAKKSTTAPLHDAWKAEIARWKPTEDDIDRRLKGLAAIVDPFKRKLAEEKEAAKRAAYEEARRKEREAEEAARAADVSDLDAATEAARLKDEAIEAKKAASAANKDTVKGLRKVTKYAIDDHRAALHDIASNDRDAITAFIEDYVRRNHKVRDIAGVRVWTEREAY
;
A
#
# COMPACT_ATOMS: atom_id res chain seq x y z
N MET A 1 7.72 -58.26 34.16
CA MET A 1 7.90 -56.80 34.09
C MET A 1 7.27 -56.36 32.79
N HIS A 2 6.37 -55.39 32.88
CA HIS A 2 5.35 -55.08 31.87
C HIS A 2 5.97 -54.31 30.69
N ASP A 3 5.91 -54.88 29.48
CA ASP A 3 6.15 -54.15 28.25
C ASP A 3 4.84 -53.46 27.84
N GLY A 4 4.71 -52.18 28.19
CA GLY A 4 3.60 -51.33 27.77
C GLY A 4 3.76 -50.87 26.31
N ASN A 5 2.73 -51.10 25.50
CA ASN A 5 2.67 -50.73 24.09
C ASN A 5 2.58 -49.19 23.92
N PRO A 6 3.48 -48.53 23.19
CA PRO A 6 3.44 -47.07 22.95
C PRO A 6 2.27 -46.58 22.08
N ARG A 7 1.32 -47.47 21.72
CA ARG A 7 0.08 -47.17 21.00
C ARG A 7 -1.17 -47.12 21.88
N GLU A 8 -1.05 -47.11 23.20
CA GLU A 8 -2.15 -46.68 24.08
C GLU A 8 -2.33 -45.15 23.97
N GLN A 9 -2.78 -44.70 22.79
CA GLN A 9 -3.34 -43.38 22.59
C GLN A 9 -4.66 -43.35 23.35
N ILE A 10 -4.63 -42.84 24.58
CA ILE A 10 -5.79 -42.51 25.38
C ILE A 10 -6.76 -41.72 24.49
N GLY A 11 -8.00 -42.21 24.43
CA GLY A 11 -8.99 -41.85 23.42
C GLY A 11 -9.07 -40.35 23.12
N ALA A 12 -9.14 -40.03 21.83
CA ALA A 12 -9.62 -38.74 21.38
C ALA A 12 -11.10 -38.61 21.75
N ASN A 13 -11.38 -38.28 23.02
CA ASN A 13 -12.64 -37.66 23.39
C ASN A 13 -12.61 -36.30 22.71
N ASN A 14 -13.19 -36.22 21.50
CA ASN A 14 -13.37 -34.95 20.82
C ASN A 14 -14.37 -34.17 21.69
N PRO A 15 -13.94 -33.14 22.45
CA PRO A 15 -14.86 -32.38 23.27
C PRO A 15 -16.00 -31.85 22.38
N PRO A 16 -17.22 -31.71 22.92
CA PRO A 16 -18.32 -31.14 22.15
C PRO A 16 -17.90 -29.79 21.56
N ASP A 17 -18.37 -29.50 20.34
CA ASP A 17 -18.03 -28.24 19.69
C ASP A 17 -18.52 -27.09 20.57
N PRO A 18 -17.69 -26.07 20.89
CA PRO A 18 -18.09 -24.94 21.71
C PRO A 18 -19.30 -24.16 21.14
N ILE A 19 -19.56 -24.26 19.84
CA ILE A 19 -20.78 -23.74 19.22
C ILE A 19 -21.99 -24.57 19.67
N ASP A 20 -21.91 -25.89 19.54
CA ASP A 20 -22.99 -26.81 19.92
C ASP A 20 -23.27 -26.71 21.42
N GLU A 21 -22.23 -26.64 22.26
CA GLU A 21 -22.38 -26.48 23.71
C GLU A 21 -23.06 -25.15 24.08
N ALA A 22 -22.72 -24.05 23.37
CA ALA A 22 -23.33 -22.74 23.62
C ALA A 22 -24.79 -22.66 23.16
N LEU A 23 -25.17 -23.41 22.12
CA LEU A 23 -26.50 -23.38 21.53
C LEU A 23 -27.44 -24.46 22.06
N ALA A 24 -26.91 -25.56 22.62
CA ALA A 24 -27.72 -26.67 23.14
C ALA A 24 -28.84 -26.25 24.11
N PRO A 25 -28.66 -25.27 25.03
CA PRO A 25 -29.75 -24.82 25.92
C PRO A 25 -30.88 -24.06 25.21
N TYR A 26 -30.69 -23.67 23.95
CA TYR A 26 -31.59 -22.80 23.18
C TYR A 26 -32.16 -23.49 21.94
N GLY A 27 -31.97 -24.81 21.77
CA GLY A 27 -32.44 -25.58 20.61
C GLY A 27 -33.93 -25.36 20.34
N ASP A 28 -34.77 -25.57 21.36
CA ASP A 28 -36.22 -25.40 21.27
C ASP A 28 -36.61 -23.96 20.84
N ALA A 29 -35.92 -22.94 21.37
CA ALA A 29 -36.18 -21.54 21.05
C ALA A 29 -35.77 -21.18 19.62
N ILE A 30 -34.70 -21.79 19.12
CA ILE A 30 -34.22 -21.61 17.75
C ILE A 30 -35.19 -22.25 16.77
N GLU A 31 -35.61 -23.50 17.02
CA GLU A 31 -36.62 -24.18 16.20
C GLU A 31 -37.96 -23.43 16.21
N GLU A 32 -38.40 -22.94 17.38
CA GLU A 32 -39.63 -22.17 17.48
C GLU A 32 -39.51 -20.80 16.79
N ALA A 33 -38.35 -20.14 16.82
CA ALA A 33 -38.14 -18.91 16.07
C ALA A 33 -38.31 -19.13 14.55
N GLU A 34 -37.90 -20.28 14.01
CA GLU A 34 -38.12 -20.60 12.60
C GLU A 34 -39.61 -20.67 12.25
N ASN A 35 -40.45 -21.18 13.15
CA ASN A 35 -41.91 -21.22 12.97
C ASN A 35 -42.54 -19.82 12.87
N TRP A 36 -42.02 -18.83 13.61
CA TRP A 36 -42.51 -17.44 13.58
C TRP A 36 -41.90 -16.59 12.46
N LEU A 37 -40.82 -17.04 11.82
CA LEU A 37 -40.13 -16.32 10.74
C LEU A 37 -40.64 -16.73 9.35
N ASP A 38 -41.93 -17.02 9.23
CA ASP A 38 -42.59 -17.43 7.99
C ASP A 38 -42.97 -16.24 7.06
N GLY A 39 -42.87 -15.01 7.56
CA GLY A 39 -43.21 -13.77 6.85
C GLY A 39 -44.57 -13.18 7.22
N SER A 40 -45.35 -13.83 8.08
CA SER A 40 -46.65 -13.35 8.57
C SER A 40 -46.47 -12.33 9.71
N PRO A 41 -47.18 -11.19 9.71
CA PRO A 41 -47.14 -10.25 10.83
C PRO A 41 -47.93 -10.79 12.03
N VAL A 42 -47.55 -10.36 13.25
CA VAL A 42 -48.38 -10.59 14.44
C VAL A 42 -49.68 -9.78 14.36
N GLU A 43 -50.79 -10.40 14.73
CA GLU A 43 -52.15 -9.86 14.59
C GLU A 43 -52.78 -9.47 15.93
N ASN A 44 -52.22 -9.92 17.06
CA ASN A 44 -52.72 -9.62 18.40
C ASN A 44 -51.62 -9.56 19.47
N GLU A 45 -51.98 -9.07 20.66
CA GLU A 45 -51.06 -8.84 21.77
C GLU A 45 -50.48 -10.14 22.36
N ASP A 46 -51.23 -11.25 22.34
CA ASP A 46 -50.75 -12.53 22.86
C ASP A 46 -49.67 -13.13 21.94
N GLN A 47 -49.82 -12.99 20.62
CA GLN A 47 -48.78 -13.33 19.64
C GLN A 47 -47.53 -12.47 19.81
N MET A 48 -47.69 -11.16 20.02
CA MET A 48 -46.56 -10.26 20.30
C MET A 48 -45.79 -10.73 21.55
N LYS A 49 -46.49 -11.07 22.65
CA LYS A 49 -45.86 -11.55 23.89
C LYS A 49 -45.12 -12.88 23.71
N ALA A 50 -45.67 -13.80 22.91
CA ALA A 50 -45.01 -15.05 22.58
C ALA A 50 -43.71 -14.81 21.79
N VAL A 51 -43.77 -13.96 20.77
CA VAL A 51 -42.60 -13.55 19.97
C VAL A 51 -41.56 -12.83 20.84
N ASP A 52 -41.98 -11.94 21.75
CA ASP A 52 -41.06 -11.25 22.66
C ASP A 52 -40.30 -12.20 23.60
N ALA A 53 -40.96 -13.29 24.05
CA ALA A 53 -40.31 -14.32 24.85
C ALA A 53 -39.22 -15.06 24.05
N ILE A 54 -39.53 -15.47 22.82
CA ILE A 54 -38.57 -16.12 21.91
C ILE A 54 -37.40 -15.17 21.59
N ILE A 55 -37.68 -13.90 21.29
CA ILE A 55 -36.65 -12.88 21.04
C ILE A 55 -35.66 -12.79 22.21
N LYS A 56 -36.15 -12.87 23.45
CA LYS A 56 -35.29 -12.84 24.65
C LYS A 56 -34.36 -14.05 24.73
N GLU A 57 -34.86 -15.23 24.40
CA GLU A 57 -34.07 -16.47 24.40
C GLU A 57 -33.04 -16.47 23.26
N ILE A 58 -33.42 -16.05 22.05
CA ILE A 58 -32.50 -15.89 20.91
C ILE A 58 -31.41 -14.85 21.20
N ARG A 59 -31.73 -13.75 21.90
CA ARG A 59 -30.72 -12.77 22.35
C ARG A 59 -29.73 -13.39 23.35
N SER A 60 -30.19 -14.31 24.20
CA SER A 60 -29.34 -15.04 25.15
C SER A 60 -28.44 -16.03 24.39
N ALA A 61 -28.99 -16.82 23.46
CA ALA A 61 -28.23 -17.71 22.58
C ALA A 61 -27.10 -16.98 21.83
N LYS A 62 -27.42 -15.83 21.23
CA LYS A 62 -26.43 -14.96 20.57
C LYS A 62 -25.31 -14.52 21.51
N SER A 63 -25.65 -14.21 22.76
CA SER A 63 -24.69 -13.74 23.76
C SER A 63 -23.76 -14.88 24.20
N GLU A 64 -24.28 -16.08 24.44
CA GLU A 64 -23.47 -17.26 24.79
C GLU A 64 -22.57 -17.70 23.64
N LEU A 65 -23.07 -17.71 22.40
CA LEU A 65 -22.26 -17.96 21.21
C LEU A 65 -21.09 -16.97 21.08
N ALA A 66 -21.33 -15.68 21.36
CA ALA A 66 -20.27 -14.67 21.34
C ALA A 66 -19.21 -14.90 22.44
N LYS A 67 -19.62 -15.33 23.64
CA LYS A 67 -18.71 -15.69 24.74
C LYS A 67 -17.88 -16.92 24.38
N ALA A 68 -18.49 -17.97 23.84
CA ALA A 68 -17.81 -19.19 23.40
C ALA A 68 -16.75 -18.86 22.34
N LYS A 69 -17.14 -18.10 21.29
CA LYS A 69 -16.20 -17.61 20.27
C LYS A 69 -15.02 -16.85 20.89
N LYS A 70 -15.29 -15.89 21.79
CA LYS A 70 -14.23 -15.11 22.45
C LYS A 70 -13.31 -16.01 23.27
N SER A 71 -13.84 -16.94 24.04
CA SER A 71 -13.07 -17.87 24.87
C SER A 71 -12.12 -18.72 24.03
N THR A 72 -12.61 -19.31 22.93
CA THR A 72 -11.82 -20.16 22.04
C THR A 72 -10.75 -19.38 21.27
N THR A 73 -11.07 -18.15 20.84
CA THR A 73 -10.16 -17.35 20.00
C THR A 73 -9.15 -16.52 20.80
N ALA A 74 -9.44 -16.16 22.06
CA ALA A 74 -8.53 -15.41 22.92
C ALA A 74 -7.14 -16.04 23.05
N PRO A 75 -6.97 -17.33 23.43
CA PRO A 75 -5.65 -17.93 23.58
C PRO A 75 -4.88 -18.00 22.26
N LEU A 76 -5.57 -18.17 21.12
CA LEU A 76 -4.95 -18.17 19.79
C LEU A 76 -4.38 -16.79 19.45
N HIS A 77 -5.16 -15.74 19.69
CA HIS A 77 -4.75 -14.37 19.46
C HIS A 77 -3.63 -13.94 20.41
N ASP A 78 -3.68 -14.36 21.67
CA ASP A 78 -2.64 -14.07 22.66
C ASP A 78 -1.34 -14.82 22.32
N ALA A 79 -1.42 -16.08 21.90
CA ALA A 79 -0.26 -16.84 21.44
C ALA A 79 0.37 -16.21 20.19
N TRP A 80 -0.44 -15.81 19.20
CA TRP A 80 0.03 -15.09 18.03
C TRP A 80 0.72 -13.78 18.41
N LYS A 81 0.11 -12.97 19.28
CA LYS A 81 0.72 -11.73 19.78
C LYS A 81 2.05 -11.96 20.50
N ALA A 82 2.11 -12.97 21.37
CA ALA A 82 3.31 -13.32 22.09
C ALA A 82 4.44 -13.73 21.13
N GLU A 83 4.12 -14.50 20.09
CA GLU A 83 5.09 -14.87 19.07
C GLU A 83 5.57 -13.64 18.30
N ILE A 84 4.68 -12.80 17.78
CA ILE A 84 5.07 -11.54 17.10
C ILE A 84 5.97 -10.67 18.00
N ALA A 85 5.64 -10.56 19.29
CA ALA A 85 6.46 -9.83 20.26
C ALA A 85 7.85 -10.44 20.48
N ARG A 86 8.00 -11.76 20.32
CA ARG A 86 9.29 -12.46 20.38
C ARG A 86 10.15 -12.22 19.15
N TRP A 87 9.56 -12.15 17.96
CA TRP A 87 10.28 -11.88 16.71
C TRP A 87 10.72 -10.42 16.60
N LYS A 88 9.85 -9.50 17.02
CA LYS A 88 10.01 -8.06 16.83
C LYS A 88 11.38 -7.50 17.25
N PRO A 89 11.98 -7.83 18.41
CA PRO A 89 13.29 -7.29 18.79
C PRO A 89 14.41 -7.67 17.80
N THR A 90 14.35 -8.88 17.25
CA THR A 90 15.35 -9.36 16.28
C THR A 90 15.15 -8.68 14.92
N GLU A 91 13.91 -8.54 14.46
CA GLU A 91 13.60 -7.78 13.24
C GLU A 91 14.05 -6.31 13.38
N ASP A 92 13.71 -5.68 14.50
CA ASP A 92 14.10 -4.29 14.79
C ASP A 92 15.64 -4.13 14.86
N ASP A 93 16.39 -5.13 15.36
CA ASP A 93 17.86 -5.12 15.35
C ASP A 93 18.45 -5.28 13.94
N ILE A 94 17.92 -6.21 13.14
CA ILE A 94 18.34 -6.40 11.74
C ILE A 94 18.07 -5.11 10.95
N ASP A 95 16.90 -4.50 11.10
CA ASP A 95 16.55 -3.23 10.47
C ASP A 95 17.48 -2.10 10.89
N ARG A 96 17.85 -2.03 12.18
CA ARG A 96 18.81 -1.05 12.68
C ARG A 96 20.17 -1.23 12.01
N ARG A 97 20.66 -2.46 11.88
CA ARG A 97 21.94 -2.77 11.20
C ARG A 97 21.89 -2.42 9.72
N LEU A 98 20.82 -2.80 9.02
CA LEU A 98 20.62 -2.46 7.61
C LEU A 98 20.61 -0.93 7.40
N LYS A 99 19.91 -0.19 8.25
CA LYS A 99 19.93 1.29 8.24
C LYS A 99 21.34 1.84 8.49
N GLY A 100 22.07 1.29 9.46
CA GLY A 100 23.46 1.68 9.74
C GLY A 100 24.38 1.46 8.55
N LEU A 101 24.34 0.28 7.94
CA LEU A 101 25.13 -0.05 6.74
C LEU A 101 24.75 0.84 5.55
N ALA A 102 23.47 1.09 5.33
CA ALA A 102 22.99 2.00 4.29
C ALA A 102 23.50 3.43 4.52
N ALA A 103 23.49 3.92 5.75
CA ALA A 103 24.00 5.25 6.11
C ALA A 103 25.52 5.36 5.89
N ILE A 104 26.29 4.31 6.17
CA ILE A 104 27.74 4.27 5.94
C ILE A 104 28.06 4.39 4.44
N VAL A 105 27.32 3.68 3.57
CA VAL A 105 27.60 3.67 2.13
C VAL A 105 26.97 4.84 1.36
N ASP A 106 25.98 5.54 1.94
CA ASP A 106 25.23 6.62 1.27
C ASP A 106 26.13 7.77 0.77
N PRO A 107 27.03 8.37 1.58
CA PRO A 107 27.88 9.46 1.10
C PRO A 107 28.78 9.05 -0.07
N PHE A 108 29.35 7.84 0.00
CA PHE A 108 30.19 7.31 -1.07
C PHE A 108 29.39 7.04 -2.34
N LYS A 109 28.20 6.44 -2.23
CA LYS A 109 27.32 6.20 -3.38
C LYS A 109 26.90 7.49 -4.06
N ARG A 110 26.62 8.56 -3.31
CA ARG A 110 26.30 9.89 -3.87
C ARG A 110 27.49 10.48 -4.62
N LYS A 111 28.68 10.48 -4.01
CA LYS A 111 29.90 10.95 -4.67
C LYS A 111 30.18 10.16 -5.95
N LEU A 112 30.07 8.82 -5.90
CA LEU A 112 30.27 7.96 -7.06
C LEU A 112 29.20 8.23 -8.14
N ALA A 113 27.97 8.55 -7.77
CA ALA A 113 26.92 8.91 -8.72
C ALA A 113 27.22 10.25 -9.41
N GLU A 114 27.72 11.24 -8.68
CA GLU A 114 28.17 12.52 -9.22
C GLU A 114 29.37 12.34 -10.17
N GLU A 115 30.36 11.52 -9.78
CA GLU A 115 31.52 11.17 -10.62
C GLU A 115 31.07 10.49 -11.92
N LYS A 116 30.15 9.52 -11.84
CA LYS A 116 29.63 8.83 -13.02
C LYS A 116 28.76 9.72 -13.91
N GLU A 117 27.99 10.64 -13.35
CA GLU A 117 27.27 11.62 -14.18
C GLU A 117 28.19 12.67 -14.79
N ALA A 118 29.29 13.05 -14.12
CA ALA A 118 30.33 13.87 -14.75
C ALA A 118 31.00 13.14 -15.91
N ALA A 119 31.39 11.87 -15.72
CA ALA A 119 31.98 11.04 -16.76
C ALA A 119 31.02 10.81 -17.93
N LYS A 120 29.73 10.57 -17.65
CA LYS A 120 28.69 10.48 -18.67
C LYS A 120 28.57 11.78 -19.47
N ARG A 121 28.46 12.94 -18.80
CA ARG A 121 28.40 14.24 -19.49
C ARG A 121 29.60 14.44 -20.41
N ALA A 122 30.81 14.19 -19.91
CA ALA A 122 32.03 14.30 -20.70
C ALA A 122 32.03 13.34 -21.92
N ALA A 123 31.61 12.08 -21.73
CA ALA A 123 31.52 11.11 -22.83
C ALA A 123 30.48 11.52 -23.89
N TYR A 124 29.35 12.11 -23.49
CA TYR A 124 28.34 12.63 -24.41
C TYR A 124 28.77 13.93 -25.11
N GLU A 125 29.58 14.77 -24.46
CA GLU A 125 30.18 15.95 -25.09
C GLU A 125 31.22 15.55 -26.13
N GLU A 126 32.09 14.59 -25.81
CA GLU A 126 33.08 14.05 -26.73
C GLU A 126 32.42 13.32 -27.91
N ALA A 127 31.41 12.48 -27.66
CA ALA A 127 30.65 11.83 -28.73
C ALA A 127 30.01 12.85 -29.67
N ARG A 128 29.44 13.94 -29.13
CA ARG A 128 28.88 15.03 -29.95
C ARG A 128 29.95 15.81 -30.72
N ARG A 129 31.15 15.97 -30.16
CA ARG A 129 32.28 16.60 -30.86
C ARG A 129 32.73 15.74 -32.04
N LYS A 130 32.97 14.45 -31.81
CA LYS A 130 33.37 13.48 -32.84
C LYS A 130 32.33 13.29 -33.92
N GLU A 131 31.04 13.30 -33.56
CA GLU A 131 29.95 13.24 -34.54
C GLU A 131 29.96 14.46 -35.47
N ARG A 132 30.19 15.68 -34.95
CA ARG A 132 30.33 16.88 -35.78
C ARG A 132 31.58 16.83 -36.67
N GLU A 133 32.74 16.47 -36.11
CA GLU A 133 33.99 16.33 -36.88
C GLU A 133 33.82 15.31 -38.03
N ALA A 134 33.16 14.17 -37.76
CA ALA A 134 32.87 13.16 -38.78
C ALA A 134 31.86 13.65 -39.84
N GLU A 135 30.82 14.39 -39.45
CA GLU A 135 29.84 14.93 -40.40
C GLU A 135 30.47 15.99 -41.32
N GLU A 136 31.31 16.87 -40.76
CA GLU A 136 32.04 17.88 -41.52
C GLU A 136 33.02 17.23 -42.50
N ALA A 137 33.80 16.23 -42.08
CA ALA A 137 34.71 15.51 -42.95
C ALA A 137 33.97 14.71 -44.04
N ALA A 138 32.87 14.05 -43.71
CA ALA A 138 32.05 13.34 -44.68
C ALA A 138 31.42 14.29 -45.72
N ARG A 139 31.10 15.53 -45.31
CA ARG A 139 30.58 16.57 -46.22
C ARG A 139 31.66 17.17 -47.12
N ALA A 140 32.88 17.28 -46.62
CA ALA A 140 34.02 17.82 -47.36
C ALA A 140 34.73 16.80 -48.25
N ALA A 141 34.56 15.50 -47.99
CA ALA A 141 35.22 14.44 -48.75
C ALA A 141 34.75 14.38 -50.20
N ASP A 142 35.70 14.50 -51.14
CA ASP A 142 35.49 14.19 -52.55
C ASP A 142 35.70 12.68 -52.77
N VAL A 143 34.76 12.02 -53.45
CA VAL A 143 34.80 10.57 -53.72
C VAL A 143 35.96 10.18 -54.64
N SER A 144 36.50 11.13 -55.40
CA SER A 144 37.68 10.93 -56.26
C SER A 144 39.01 11.11 -55.52
N ASP A 145 39.00 11.62 -54.28
CA ASP A 145 40.17 11.76 -53.41
C ASP A 145 40.18 10.66 -52.33
N LEU A 146 41.07 9.69 -52.52
CA LEU A 146 41.20 8.52 -51.64
C LEU A 146 41.62 8.91 -50.22
N ASP A 147 42.44 9.95 -50.06
CA ASP A 147 42.93 10.38 -48.74
C ASP A 147 41.80 11.07 -47.97
N ALA A 148 41.01 11.93 -48.65
CA ALA A 148 39.83 12.55 -48.07
C ALA A 148 38.75 11.52 -47.69
N ALA A 149 38.53 10.51 -48.54
CA ALA A 149 37.60 9.43 -48.25
C ALA A 149 38.06 8.55 -47.06
N THR A 150 39.37 8.28 -46.96
CA THR A 150 39.94 7.49 -45.86
C THR A 150 39.85 8.24 -44.53
N GLU A 151 40.11 9.55 -44.53
CA GLU A 151 40.00 10.38 -43.32
C GLU A 151 38.55 10.51 -42.83
N ALA A 152 37.59 10.71 -43.74
CA ALA A 152 36.16 10.72 -43.39
C ALA A 152 35.69 9.38 -42.81
N ALA A 153 36.17 8.26 -43.35
CA ALA A 153 35.89 6.93 -42.79
C ALA A 153 36.49 6.76 -41.38
N ARG A 154 37.74 7.19 -41.18
CA ARG A 154 38.42 7.15 -39.87
C ARG A 154 37.67 7.97 -38.81
N LEU A 155 37.28 9.21 -39.13
CA LEU A 155 36.53 10.07 -38.21
C LEU A 155 35.13 9.51 -37.90
N LYS A 156 34.47 8.88 -38.87
CA LYS A 156 33.20 8.18 -38.65
C LYS A 156 33.35 7.02 -37.67
N ASP A 157 34.41 6.22 -37.79
CA ASP A 157 34.68 5.11 -36.86
C ASP A 157 34.98 5.65 -35.44
N GLU A 158 35.74 6.74 -35.32
CA GLU A 158 35.95 7.43 -34.03
C GLU A 158 34.64 7.91 -33.40
N ALA A 159 33.73 8.48 -34.20
CA ALA A 159 32.41 8.91 -33.73
C ALA A 159 31.56 7.73 -33.24
N ILE A 160 31.62 6.59 -33.93
CA ILE A 160 30.93 5.35 -33.53
C ILE A 160 31.47 4.85 -32.19
N GLU A 161 32.80 4.79 -32.02
CA GLU A 161 33.42 4.36 -30.77
C GLU A 161 33.11 5.33 -29.61
N ALA A 162 33.15 6.64 -29.85
CA ALA A 162 32.78 7.64 -28.84
C ALA A 162 31.30 7.49 -28.41
N LYS A 163 30.40 7.20 -29.36
CA LYS A 163 28.98 6.92 -29.06
C LYS A 163 28.78 5.62 -28.27
N LYS A 164 29.56 4.57 -28.56
CA LYS A 164 29.57 3.33 -27.75
C LYS A 164 30.06 3.61 -26.33
N ALA A 165 31.12 4.41 -26.17
CA ALA A 165 31.63 4.81 -24.86
C ALA A 165 30.59 5.60 -24.05
N ALA A 166 29.91 6.58 -24.68
CA ALA A 166 28.82 7.33 -24.04
C ALA A 166 27.66 6.42 -23.62
N SER A 167 27.29 5.43 -24.45
CA SER A 167 26.26 4.44 -24.13
C SER A 167 26.67 3.53 -22.96
N ALA A 168 27.94 3.11 -22.90
CA ALA A 168 28.48 2.35 -21.79
C ALA A 168 28.44 3.15 -20.48
N ALA A 169 28.87 4.42 -20.51
CA ALA A 169 28.80 5.33 -19.36
C ALA A 169 27.35 5.55 -18.88
N ASN A 170 26.38 5.60 -19.80
CA ASN A 170 24.97 5.70 -19.44
C ASN A 170 24.42 4.46 -18.72
N LYS A 171 24.95 3.28 -19.01
CA LYS A 171 24.56 2.03 -18.34
C LYS A 171 25.22 1.87 -16.98
N ASP A 172 26.40 2.49 -16.80
CA ASP A 172 27.15 2.42 -15.55
C ASP A 172 26.54 3.34 -14.47
N THR A 173 25.56 2.80 -13.74
CA THR A 173 24.81 3.53 -12.71
C THR A 173 25.04 2.93 -11.32
N VAL A 174 25.03 3.78 -10.30
CA VAL A 174 25.21 3.35 -8.90
C VAL A 174 23.93 2.66 -8.40
N LYS A 175 24.05 1.41 -7.93
CA LYS A 175 22.91 0.63 -7.41
C LYS A 175 22.55 1.01 -5.97
N GLY A 176 21.26 0.89 -5.65
CA GLY A 176 20.74 1.17 -4.30
C GLY A 176 20.57 2.66 -3.98
N LEU A 177 20.64 3.53 -5.00
CA LEU A 177 20.10 4.89 -4.92
C LEU A 177 18.70 4.89 -5.53
N ARG A 178 17.74 5.57 -4.89
CA ARG A 178 16.39 5.77 -5.42
C ARG A 178 16.23 7.23 -5.86
N LYS A 179 15.49 7.45 -6.96
CA LYS A 179 15.03 8.78 -7.32
C LYS A 179 13.91 9.17 -6.35
N VAL A 180 14.10 10.27 -5.62
CA VAL A 180 13.07 10.82 -4.73
C VAL A 180 12.79 12.24 -5.19
N THR A 181 11.57 12.47 -5.67
CA THR A 181 11.07 13.83 -5.90
C THR A 181 10.61 14.38 -4.57
N LYS A 182 11.24 15.47 -4.12
CA LYS A 182 10.83 16.20 -2.94
C LYS A 182 10.14 17.49 -3.38
N TYR A 183 9.16 17.92 -2.62
CA TYR A 183 8.51 19.21 -2.79
C TYR A 183 8.55 19.95 -1.46
N ALA A 184 8.52 21.27 -1.53
CA ALA A 184 8.28 22.17 -0.41
C ALA A 184 7.21 23.16 -0.85
N ILE A 185 6.34 23.57 0.07
CA ILE A 185 5.36 24.62 -0.18
C ILE A 185 5.92 25.88 0.47
N ASP A 186 6.44 26.77 -0.36
CA ASP A 186 6.99 28.04 0.12
C ASP A 186 5.87 29.06 0.44
N ASP A 187 4.78 29.03 -0.33
CA ASP A 187 3.58 29.86 -0.12
C ASP A 187 2.30 29.07 -0.41
N HIS A 188 1.52 28.84 0.66
CA HIS A 188 0.25 28.11 0.59
C HIS A 188 -0.82 28.88 -0.18
N ARG A 189 -0.80 30.21 -0.13
CA ARG A 189 -1.78 31.04 -0.84
C ARG A 189 -1.52 30.99 -2.34
N ALA A 190 -0.26 31.10 -2.75
CA ALA A 190 0.11 30.97 -4.15
C ALA A 190 -0.27 29.58 -4.70
N ALA A 191 0.05 28.51 -3.96
CA ALA A 191 -0.31 27.15 -4.34
C ALA A 191 -1.83 26.94 -4.46
N LEU A 192 -2.61 27.49 -3.51
CA LEU A 192 -4.08 27.43 -3.55
C LEU A 192 -4.64 28.12 -4.80
N HIS A 193 -4.13 29.31 -5.14
CA HIS A 193 -4.58 30.05 -6.31
C HIS A 193 -4.19 29.37 -7.62
N ASP A 194 -3.01 28.74 -7.69
CA ASP A 194 -2.58 27.95 -8.84
C ASP A 194 -3.51 26.74 -9.04
N ILE A 195 -3.75 25.95 -7.99
CA ILE A 195 -4.68 24.81 -8.04
C ILE A 195 -6.08 25.29 -8.46
N ALA A 196 -6.58 26.38 -7.88
CA ALA A 196 -7.89 26.89 -8.25
C ALA A 196 -7.99 27.32 -9.73
N SER A 197 -6.87 27.70 -10.35
CA SER A 197 -6.80 28.14 -11.75
C SER A 197 -6.58 26.97 -12.72
N ASN A 198 -5.78 25.98 -12.32
CA ASN A 198 -5.33 24.89 -13.19
C ASN A 198 -6.04 23.56 -12.95
N ASP A 199 -6.65 23.36 -11.78
CA ASP A 199 -7.33 22.13 -11.36
C ASP A 199 -8.58 22.46 -10.51
N ARG A 200 -9.61 22.92 -11.21
CA ARG A 200 -10.86 23.38 -10.59
C ARG A 200 -11.62 22.27 -9.88
N ASP A 201 -11.54 21.04 -10.39
CA ASP A 201 -12.27 19.91 -9.83
C ASP A 201 -11.70 19.52 -8.46
N ALA A 202 -10.37 19.51 -8.32
CA ALA A 202 -9.71 19.24 -7.04
C ALA A 202 -10.09 20.26 -5.97
N ILE A 203 -10.09 21.56 -6.30
CA ILE A 203 -10.47 22.58 -5.31
C ILE A 203 -11.98 22.55 -4.98
N THR A 204 -12.83 22.21 -5.95
CA THR A 204 -14.28 22.10 -5.73
C THR A 204 -14.60 20.97 -4.76
N ALA A 205 -13.99 19.79 -4.95
CA ALA A 205 -14.16 18.66 -4.05
C ALA A 205 -13.72 18.99 -2.61
N PHE A 206 -12.61 19.73 -2.44
CA PHE A 206 -12.19 20.22 -1.13
C PHE A 206 -13.22 21.16 -0.49
N ILE A 207 -13.76 22.11 -1.27
CA ILE A 207 -14.79 23.05 -0.79
C ILE A 207 -16.05 22.28 -0.34
N GLU A 208 -16.54 21.33 -1.13
CA GLU A 208 -17.75 20.56 -0.82
C GLU A 208 -17.61 19.75 0.48
N ASP A 209 -16.50 19.02 0.67
CA ASP A 209 -16.30 18.26 1.90
C ASP A 209 -16.11 19.17 3.12
N TYR A 210 -15.40 20.27 2.98
CA TYR A 210 -15.25 21.25 4.05
C TYR A 210 -16.62 21.82 4.46
N VAL A 211 -17.46 22.21 3.48
CA VAL A 211 -18.80 22.75 3.73
C VAL A 211 -19.71 21.70 4.38
N ARG A 212 -19.74 20.46 3.86
CA ARG A 212 -20.52 19.36 4.43
C ARG A 212 -20.25 19.15 5.92
N ARG A 213 -18.99 19.27 6.36
CA ARG A 213 -18.61 19.10 7.77
C ARG A 213 -18.91 20.31 8.64
N ASN A 214 -18.82 21.52 8.08
CA ASN A 214 -18.79 22.75 8.87
C ASN A 214 -20.05 23.63 8.73
N HIS A 215 -20.97 23.33 7.81
CA HIS A 215 -22.16 24.15 7.55
C HIS A 215 -23.08 24.35 8.77
N LYS A 216 -23.06 23.45 9.75
CA LYS A 216 -23.82 23.60 11.01
C LYS A 216 -23.07 24.35 12.11
N VAL A 217 -21.74 24.49 11.97
CA VAL A 217 -20.84 25.00 13.02
C VAL A 217 -20.58 26.49 12.84
N ARG A 218 -20.51 26.96 11.59
CA ARG A 218 -20.31 28.38 11.27
C ARG A 218 -20.97 28.74 9.95
N ASP A 219 -21.24 30.03 9.78
CA ASP A 219 -21.61 30.58 8.49
C ASP A 219 -20.39 30.58 7.55
N ILE A 220 -20.60 30.10 6.33
CA ILE A 220 -19.60 30.03 5.27
C ILE A 220 -20.09 30.90 4.12
N ALA A 221 -19.31 31.93 3.75
CA ALA A 221 -19.68 32.81 2.65
C ALA A 221 -19.88 32.01 1.35
N GLY A 222 -21.00 32.24 0.68
CA GLY A 222 -21.40 31.50 -0.54
C GLY A 222 -22.15 30.18 -0.28
N VAL A 223 -22.42 29.81 0.98
CA VAL A 223 -23.18 28.60 1.34
C VAL A 223 -24.51 28.98 2.00
N ARG A 224 -25.61 28.34 1.58
CA ARG A 224 -26.93 28.46 2.19
C ARG A 224 -27.25 27.20 3.01
N VAL A 225 -27.76 27.36 4.23
CA VAL A 225 -28.11 26.26 5.16
C VAL A 225 -29.58 26.35 5.58
N TRP A 226 -30.30 25.23 5.60
CA TRP A 226 -31.71 25.14 6.02
C TRP A 226 -32.02 23.79 6.69
N THR A 227 -33.21 23.64 7.28
CA THR A 227 -33.64 22.41 8.00
C THR A 227 -35.11 22.10 7.71
N GLU A 228 -35.41 20.82 7.48
CA GLU A 228 -36.75 20.26 7.25
C GLU A 228 -36.97 19.04 8.16
N ARG A 229 -38.23 18.61 8.38
CA ARG A 229 -38.58 17.45 9.23
C ARG A 229 -39.15 16.31 8.38
N GLU A 230 -38.72 15.07 8.62
CA GLU A 230 -39.11 13.84 7.88
C GLU A 230 -39.48 12.68 8.84
N ALA A 231 -40.24 11.69 8.37
CA ALA A 231 -40.67 10.51 9.16
C ALA A 231 -39.52 9.49 9.38
N TYR A 232 -39.54 8.76 10.49
CA TYR A 232 -38.48 7.81 10.92
C TYR A 232 -38.57 6.46 10.23
#